data_AF-A0A536RFL4-F1
#
_entry.id   AF-A0A536RFL4-F1
#
_cell.length_a   1.000
_cell.length_b   1.000
_cell.length_c   1.000
_cell.angle_alpha   90.00
_cell.angle_beta   90.00
_cell.angle_gamma   90.00
#
_symmetry.space_group_name_H-M   'P 1'
#
loop_
_entity.id
_entity.type
_entity.pdbx_description
1 polymer ?
#
loop_
_entity_poly.entity_id
_entity_poly.type
_entity_poly.pdbx_seq_one_letter_code
_entity_poly.pdbx_strand_id
1 'polypeptide(L)'
;MKLANLVTCIVERDKSKWKLLWVSDGTAPRDFSADSLTAALDEASSQTAALYANHIEAAEAELQFAIYPWKGKPGDVILDITKERGEMKASDIQGSGITFTASSFDGLVEAAERYVPDTSKAMFRWIRRVSDLA
;
A
#
# COMPACT_ATOMS: atom_id res chain seq x y z
N MET A 1 -5.18 -20.56 -15.01
CA MET A 1 -5.41 -19.30 -14.28
C MET A 1 -4.25 -18.38 -14.64
N LYS A 2 -4.49 -17.14 -15.10
CA LYS A 2 -3.41 -16.22 -15.48
C LYS A 2 -3.15 -15.27 -14.31
N LEU A 3 -1.91 -15.25 -13.83
CA LEU A 3 -1.46 -14.27 -12.83
C LEU A 3 -0.93 -13.02 -13.53
N ALA A 4 -1.02 -11.88 -12.85
CA ALA A 4 -0.56 -10.59 -13.38
C ALA A 4 0.87 -10.29 -12.90
N ASN A 5 1.61 -9.50 -13.69
CA ASN A 5 2.91 -8.98 -13.25
C ASN A 5 2.75 -7.80 -12.27
N LEU A 6 1.56 -7.19 -12.22
CA LEU A 6 1.22 -6.16 -11.26
C LEU A 6 -0.16 -6.45 -10.67
N VAL A 7 -0.22 -6.55 -9.35
CA VAL A 7 -1.47 -6.63 -8.60
C VAL A 7 -1.56 -5.38 -7.74
N THR A 8 -2.62 -4.60 -7.91
CA THR A 8 -2.86 -3.42 -7.07
C THR A 8 -3.88 -3.74 -5.99
N CYS A 9 -3.50 -3.53 -4.74
CA CYS A 9 -4.39 -3.53 -3.59
C CYS A 9 -4.73 -2.09 -3.21
N ILE A 10 -6.00 -1.71 -3.41
CA ILE A 10 -6.55 -0.45 -2.92
C ILE A 10 -6.88 -0.65 -1.44
N VAL A 11 -6.38 0.22 -0.56
CA VAL A 11 -6.58 0.16 0.88
C VAL A 11 -7.19 1.48 1.36
N GLU A 12 -8.48 1.47 1.70
CA GLU A 12 -9.22 2.69 2.05
C GLU A 12 -9.68 2.66 3.51
N ARG A 13 -9.63 3.81 4.16
CA ARG A 13 -10.19 3.96 5.50
C ARG A 13 -11.71 4.13 5.44
N ASP A 14 -12.47 3.17 5.96
CA ASP A 14 -13.91 3.25 6.17
C ASP A 14 -14.25 3.23 7.66
N LYS A 15 -14.55 4.41 8.20
CA LYS A 15 -14.81 4.64 9.63
C LYS A 15 -13.64 4.12 10.49
N SER A 16 -13.87 3.05 11.25
CA SER A 16 -12.90 2.42 12.15
C SER A 16 -12.18 1.22 11.52
N LYS A 17 -12.41 0.93 10.23
CA LYS A 17 -11.84 -0.22 9.53
C LYS A 17 -11.10 0.21 8.26
N TRP A 18 -10.25 -0.68 7.79
CA TRP A 18 -9.58 -0.59 6.50
C TRP A 18 -10.22 -1.58 5.54
N LYS A 19 -10.75 -1.08 4.43
CA LYS A 19 -11.33 -1.88 3.35
C LYS A 19 -10.27 -2.11 2.28
N LEU A 20 -10.22 -3.32 1.75
CA LEU A 20 -9.30 -3.68 0.69
C LEU A 20 -10.08 -4.12 -0.54
N LEU A 21 -9.70 -3.57 -1.69
CA LEU A 21 -10.21 -3.93 -3.00
C LEU A 21 -9.05 -4.23 -3.94
N TRP A 22 -9.23 -5.19 -4.85
CA TRP A 22 -8.18 -5.60 -5.77
C TRP A 22 -8.41 -5.10 -7.20
N VAL A 23 -7.34 -4.67 -7.84
CA VAL A 23 -7.30 -4.31 -9.27
C VAL A 23 -6.16 -5.09 -9.93
N SER A 24 -6.50 -5.97 -10.87
CA SER A 24 -5.56 -6.84 -11.59
C SER A 24 -6.16 -7.26 -12.93
N ASP A 25 -5.32 -7.37 -13.95
CA ASP A 25 -5.69 -7.95 -15.25
C ASP A 25 -5.77 -9.49 -15.22
N GLY A 26 -5.45 -10.10 -14.07
CA GLY A 26 -5.49 -11.53 -13.82
C GLY A 26 -6.27 -11.88 -12.56
N THR A 27 -5.97 -13.04 -11.99
CA THR A 27 -6.55 -13.44 -10.71
C THR A 27 -5.99 -12.58 -9.58
N ALA A 28 -6.85 -12.19 -8.65
CA ALA A 28 -6.50 -11.48 -7.43
C ALA A 28 -7.14 -12.17 -6.21
N PRO A 29 -6.66 -11.88 -4.99
CA PRO A 29 -7.32 -12.32 -3.76
C PRO A 29 -8.74 -11.77 -3.63
N ARG A 30 -9.45 -12.20 -2.57
CA ARG A 30 -10.79 -11.68 -2.27
C ARG A 30 -10.68 -10.36 -1.51
N ASP A 31 -11.66 -9.48 -1.72
CA ASP A 31 -11.83 -8.27 -0.92
C ASP A 31 -12.10 -8.63 0.54
N PHE A 32 -11.56 -7.84 1.47
CA PHE A 32 -11.79 -8.01 2.89
C PHE A 32 -11.70 -6.69 3.65
N SER A 33 -11.84 -6.75 4.97
CA SER A 33 -11.63 -5.59 5.83
C SER A 33 -10.84 -5.99 7.07
N ALA A 34 -10.00 -5.07 7.55
CA ALA A 34 -9.19 -5.24 8.75
C ALA A 34 -9.39 -4.08 9.73
N ASP A 35 -9.08 -4.31 11.00
CA ASP A 35 -9.28 -3.32 12.06
C ASP A 35 -8.12 -2.31 12.18
N SER A 36 -6.97 -2.59 11.55
CA SER A 36 -5.81 -1.69 11.50
C SER A 36 -5.14 -1.70 10.13
N LEU A 37 -4.37 -0.65 9.83
CA LEU A 37 -3.65 -0.54 8.56
C LEU A 37 -2.59 -1.64 8.44
N THR A 38 -1.84 -1.88 9.51
CA THR A 38 -0.86 -2.97 9.56
C THR A 38 -1.50 -4.32 9.29
N ALA A 39 -2.63 -4.65 9.94
CA ALA A 39 -3.32 -5.91 9.70
C ALA A 39 -3.84 -6.03 8.26
N ALA A 40 -4.32 -4.93 7.67
CA ALA A 40 -4.74 -4.90 6.27
C ALA A 40 -3.56 -5.24 5.33
N LEU A 41 -2.42 -4.58 5.51
CA LEU A 41 -1.24 -4.75 4.66
C LEU A 41 -0.58 -6.12 4.82
N ASP A 42 -0.51 -6.64 6.04
CA ASP A 42 0.06 -7.96 6.34
C ASP A 42 -0.80 -9.08 5.74
N GLU A 43 -2.12 -9.03 5.94
CA GLU A 43 -3.04 -10.02 5.39
C GLU A 43 -3.08 -9.99 3.85
N ALA A 44 -3.09 -8.80 3.24
CA ALA A 44 -3.01 -8.66 1.79
C ALA A 44 -1.69 -9.18 1.21
N SER A 45 -0.57 -8.94 1.91
CA SER A 45 0.74 -9.49 1.54
C SER A 45 0.71 -11.02 1.62
N SER A 46 0.18 -11.58 2.71
CA SER A 46 0.05 -13.03 2.92
C SER A 46 -0.81 -13.71 1.85
N GLN A 47 -2.00 -13.16 1.55
CA GLN A 47 -2.87 -13.70 0.51
C GLN A 47 -2.24 -13.61 -0.88
N THR A 48 -1.50 -12.54 -1.18
CA THR A 48 -0.77 -12.41 -2.44
C THR A 48 0.36 -13.44 -2.53
N ALA A 49 1.15 -13.61 -1.47
CA ALA A 49 2.20 -14.64 -1.40
C ALA A 49 1.61 -16.04 -1.63
N ALA A 50 0.49 -16.36 -0.99
CA ALA A 50 -0.20 -17.63 -1.16
C ALA A 50 -0.74 -17.83 -2.58
N LEU A 51 -1.29 -16.78 -3.21
CA LEU A 51 -1.80 -16.83 -4.58
C LEU A 51 -0.70 -17.12 -5.61
N TYR A 52 0.51 -16.61 -5.37
CA TYR A 52 1.67 -16.77 -6.24
C TYR A 52 2.57 -17.95 -5.83
N ALA A 53 2.20 -18.69 -4.77
CA ALA A 53 2.97 -19.83 -4.30
C ALA A 53 3.13 -20.87 -5.41
N ASN A 54 4.38 -21.22 -5.75
CA ASN A 54 4.75 -22.17 -6.80
C ASN A 54 4.46 -21.70 -8.24
N HIS A 55 4.26 -20.40 -8.47
CA HIS A 55 4.11 -19.82 -9.80
C HIS A 55 5.42 -19.13 -10.25
N ILE A 56 5.83 -19.36 -11.50
CA ILE A 56 7.06 -18.76 -12.06
C ILE A 56 6.94 -17.24 -12.15
N GLU A 57 5.72 -16.74 -12.30
CA GLU A 57 5.38 -15.32 -12.39
C GLU A 57 5.73 -14.56 -11.10
N ALA A 58 5.88 -15.25 -9.96
CA ALA A 58 6.24 -14.63 -8.68
C ALA A 58 7.59 -13.90 -8.71
N ALA A 59 8.50 -14.27 -9.62
CA ALA A 59 9.82 -13.66 -9.75
C ALA A 59 9.77 -12.22 -10.28
N GLU A 60 8.80 -11.92 -11.14
CA GLU A 60 8.66 -10.63 -11.83
C GLU A 60 7.42 -9.86 -11.37
N ALA A 61 6.58 -10.46 -10.52
CA ALA A 61 5.35 -9.85 -10.06
C ALA A 61 5.58 -8.85 -8.93
N GLU A 62 4.83 -7.76 -8.97
CA GLU A 62 4.79 -6.73 -7.93
C GLU A 62 3.40 -6.62 -7.31
N LEU A 63 3.40 -6.42 -5.99
CA LEU A 63 2.24 -5.98 -5.22
C LEU A 63 2.37 -4.48 -4.97
N GLN A 64 1.45 -3.70 -5.52
CA GLN A 64 1.33 -2.28 -5.25
C GLN A 64 0.17 -2.03 -4.28
N PHE A 65 0.43 -1.38 -3.17
CA PHE A 65 -0.59 -0.80 -2.30
C PHE A 65 -0.86 0.65 -2.71
N ALA A 66 -2.13 0.96 -2.99
CA ALA A 66 -2.63 2.32 -3.09
C ALA A 66 -3.45 2.59 -1.83
N ILE A 67 -2.89 3.35 -0.89
CA ILE A 67 -3.46 3.53 0.45
C ILE A 67 -4.08 4.92 0.53
N TYR A 68 -5.36 4.96 0.90
CA TYR A 68 -6.19 6.16 1.02
C TYR A 68 -6.69 6.32 2.47
N PRO A 69 -5.89 6.97 3.34
CA PRO A 69 -6.25 7.15 4.76
C PRO A 69 -7.32 8.21 4.98
N TRP A 70 -7.42 9.18 4.07
CA TRP A 70 -8.29 10.35 4.21
C TRP A 70 -9.35 10.38 3.12
N LYS A 71 -10.48 11.03 3.43
CA LYS A 71 -11.52 11.30 2.42
C LYS A 71 -11.10 12.50 1.58
N GLY A 72 -11.38 12.45 0.27
CA GLY A 72 -11.11 13.57 -0.62
C GLY A 72 -10.96 13.15 -2.07
N LYS A 73 -10.15 13.90 -2.81
CA LYS A 73 -9.77 13.63 -4.20
C LYS A 73 -8.25 13.42 -4.23
N PRO A 74 -7.78 12.22 -3.84
CA PRO A 74 -6.36 11.92 -3.76
C PRO A 74 -5.71 11.89 -5.16
N GLY A 75 -4.41 12.21 -5.22
CA GLY A 75 -3.61 12.09 -6.44
C GLY A 75 -2.69 13.28 -6.75
N ASP A 76 -2.85 14.41 -6.05
CA ASP A 76 -1.95 15.56 -6.20
C ASP A 76 -0.68 15.43 -5.35
N VAL A 77 -0.70 14.54 -4.35
CA VAL A 77 0.47 14.17 -3.54
C VAL A 77 0.51 12.65 -3.40
N ILE A 78 1.56 12.02 -3.92
CA ILE A 78 1.75 10.56 -3.83
C ILE A 78 2.99 10.29 -2.99
N LEU A 79 2.75 9.88 -1.75
CA LEU A 79 3.78 9.57 -0.78
C LEU A 79 4.24 8.13 -0.97
N ASP A 80 5.37 7.93 -1.65
CA ASP A 80 5.93 6.61 -1.88
C ASP A 80 6.66 6.13 -0.64
N ILE A 81 6.28 4.94 -0.18
CA ILE A 81 6.79 4.31 1.02
C ILE A 81 7.96 3.41 0.64
N THR A 82 9.07 3.57 1.36
CA THR A 82 10.22 2.67 1.33
C THR A 82 10.53 2.19 2.75
N LYS A 83 11.04 0.97 2.88
CA LYS A 83 11.54 0.44 4.14
C LYS A 83 13.07 0.40 4.09
N GLU A 84 13.72 1.17 4.95
CA GLU A 84 15.17 1.20 5.06
C GLU A 84 15.58 0.98 6.52
N ARG A 85 16.43 -0.02 6.78
CA ARG A 85 17.04 -0.27 8.11
C ARG A 85 16.05 -0.40 9.28
N GLY A 86 14.83 -0.89 9.00
CA GLY A 86 13.78 -1.07 10.01
C GLY A 86 12.88 0.15 10.23
N GLU A 87 13.15 1.28 9.57
CA GLU A 87 12.26 2.43 9.53
C GLU A 87 11.48 2.48 8.22
N MET A 88 10.28 3.07 8.27
CA MET A 88 9.52 3.41 7.08
C MET A 88 9.75 4.87 6.75
N LYS A 89 10.01 5.14 5.48
CA LYS A 89 10.13 6.49 4.93
C LYS A 89 9.04 6.70 3.91
N ALA A 90 8.38 7.85 3.98
CA ALA A 90 7.48 8.33 2.94
C ALA A 90 8.10 9.55 2.27
N SER A 91 8.09 9.59 0.94
CA SER A 91 8.55 10.72 0.14
C SER A 91 7.59 11.01 -1.01
N ASP A 92 7.28 12.28 -1.24
CA ASP A 92 6.45 12.66 -2.39
C ASP A 92 7.21 12.48 -3.72
N ILE A 93 6.63 11.69 -4.62
CA ILE A 93 7.21 11.42 -5.94
C ILE A 93 6.88 12.49 -6.98
N GLN A 94 5.94 13.40 -6.68
CA GLN A 94 5.52 14.45 -7.60
C GLN A 94 6.36 15.74 -7.48
N GLY A 95 7.31 15.78 -6.54
CA GLY A 95 8.36 16.81 -6.49
C GLY A 95 8.12 17.94 -5.50
N SER A 96 7.20 17.81 -4.53
CA SER A 96 7.03 18.81 -3.46
C SER A 96 8.19 18.81 -2.44
N GLY A 97 9.04 17.79 -2.44
CA GLY A 97 10.15 17.63 -1.49
C GLY A 97 9.71 17.16 -0.10
N ILE A 98 8.42 16.87 0.11
CA ILE A 98 7.91 16.32 1.37
C ILE A 98 8.54 14.94 1.61
N THR A 99 9.21 14.79 2.75
CA THR A 99 9.76 13.52 3.22
C THR A 99 9.66 13.44 4.75
N PHE A 100 9.32 12.26 5.26
CA PHE A 100 9.33 11.98 6.69
C PHE A 100 9.48 10.48 6.94
N THR A 101 9.86 10.12 8.16
CA THR A 101 10.01 8.73 8.60
C THR A 101 9.08 8.42 9.78
N ALA A 102 8.72 7.15 9.92
CA ALA A 102 7.99 6.64 11.07
C ALA A 102 8.35 5.16 11.33
N SER A 103 8.10 4.71 12.56
CA SER A 103 8.29 3.32 12.97
C SER A 103 7.10 2.41 12.66
N SER A 104 5.94 2.98 12.32
CA SER A 104 4.70 2.24 11.99
C SER A 104 3.97 2.88 10.78
N PHE A 105 3.10 2.12 10.11
CA PHE A 105 2.26 2.67 9.04
C PHE A 105 1.28 3.72 9.57
N ASP A 106 0.69 3.50 10.74
CA ASP A 106 -0.13 4.50 11.41
C ASP A 106 0.68 5.77 11.72
N GLY A 107 1.95 5.62 12.12
CA GLY A 107 2.87 6.74 12.32
C GLY A 107 3.17 7.52 11.03
N LEU A 108 3.19 6.87 9.86
CA LEU A 108 3.27 7.58 8.58
C LEU A 108 2.01 8.40 8.31
N VAL A 109 0.82 7.85 8.60
CA VAL A 109 -0.46 8.58 8.46
C VAL A 109 -0.46 9.81 9.38
N GLU A 110 -0.07 9.65 10.65
CA GLU A 110 0.03 10.76 11.61
C GLU A 110 1.08 11.80 11.20
N ALA A 111 2.22 11.37 10.62
CA ALA A 111 3.24 12.29 10.14
C ALA A 111 2.75 13.08 8.91
N ALA A 112 2.06 12.44 7.98
CA ALA A 112 1.47 13.13 6.84
C ALA A 112 0.47 14.21 7.26
N GLU A 113 -0.34 13.96 8.28
CA GLU A 113 -1.25 14.97 8.85
C GLU A 113 -0.55 16.20 9.42
N ARG A 114 0.75 16.11 9.74
CA ARG A 114 1.56 17.24 10.23
C ARG A 114 2.30 17.95 9.11
N TYR A 115 2.77 17.22 8.09
CA TYR A 115 3.71 17.73 7.10
C TYR A 115 3.10 17.96 5.71
N VAL A 116 1.96 17.36 5.39
CA VAL A 116 1.28 17.56 4.12
C VAL A 116 0.26 18.70 4.26
N PRO A 117 0.36 19.78 3.45
CA PRO A 117 -0.54 20.93 3.59
C PRO A 117 -2.03 20.61 3.40
N ASP A 118 -2.35 19.66 2.51
CA ASP A 118 -3.72 19.18 2.27
C ASP A 118 -3.72 17.65 2.10
N THR A 119 -3.99 16.93 3.19
CA THR A 119 -4.03 15.46 3.19
C THR A 119 -5.21 14.89 2.42
N SER A 120 -6.27 15.67 2.13
CA SER A 120 -7.41 15.19 1.33
C SER A 120 -7.05 14.89 -0.13
N LYS A 121 -5.89 15.37 -0.56
CA LYS A 121 -5.31 15.16 -1.88
C LYS A 121 -4.14 14.18 -1.88
N ALA A 122 -3.75 13.70 -0.69
CA ALA A 122 -2.63 12.80 -0.53
C ALA A 122 -3.07 11.34 -0.52
N MET A 123 -2.20 10.48 -1.01
CA MET A 123 -2.28 9.03 -0.83
C MET A 123 -0.88 8.48 -0.56
N PHE A 124 -0.80 7.28 0.00
CA PHE A 124 0.45 6.54 0.01
C PHE A 124 0.49 5.51 -1.11
N ARG A 125 1.68 5.32 -1.68
CA ARG A 125 2.00 4.21 -2.55
C ARG A 125 3.04 3.35 -1.87
N TRP A 126 2.89 2.03 -1.88
CA TRP A 126 3.93 1.11 -1.42
C TRP A 126 4.04 -0.07 -2.36
N ILE A 127 5.20 -0.25 -2.97
CA ILE A 127 5.43 -1.34 -3.92
C ILE A 127 6.35 -2.38 -3.27
N ARG A 128 6.00 -3.65 -3.43
CA ARG A 128 6.81 -4.79 -3.01
C ARG A 128 6.89 -5.82 -4.12
N ARG A 129 8.04 -6.47 -4.26
CA ARG A 129 8.13 -7.68 -5.09
C ARG A 129 7.39 -8.81 -4.41
N VAL A 130 6.66 -9.60 -5.17
CA VAL A 130 5.95 -10.78 -4.67
C VAL A 130 6.92 -11.80 -4.07
N SER A 131 8.12 -11.92 -4.64
CA SER A 131 9.22 -12.75 -4.12
C SER A 131 9.64 -12.40 -2.69
N ASP A 132 9.42 -11.16 -2.26
CA ASP A 132 9.86 -10.65 -0.95
C ASP A 132 8.73 -10.71 0.09
N LEU A 133 7.57 -11.29 -0.26
CA LEU A 133 6.41 -11.41 0.64
C LEU A 133 6.42 -12.68 1.51
N ALA A 134 7.26 -13.66 1.17
CA ALA A 134 7.34 -14.97 1.83
C ALA A 134 8.13 -14.96 3.15
#